data_AF-A0A4U0VVC2-F1
#
_entry.id   AF-A0A4U0VVC2-F1
#
_cell.length_a   1.000
_cell.length_b   1.000
_cell.length_c   1.000
_cell.angle_alpha   90.00
_cell.angle_beta   90.00
_cell.angle_gamma   90.00
#
_symmetry.space_group_name_H-M   'P 1'
#
loop_
_entity.id
_entity.type
_entity.pdbx_description
1 polymer ?
#
loop_
_entity_poly.entity_id
_entity_poly.type
_entity_poly.pdbx_seq_one_letter_code
_entity_poly.pdbx_strand_id
1 'polypeptide(L)'
;MPPKTVEDQFIVAAATGEASGQLRVHIWAALERDKLHVAEKQRRYHQLIQCQADLEKASKENGEFVERGEVDRMEMDDGSENTDDKGDEERRRRERERVAREVLRRKREEMLAQLRREKAEKERERQKELQSQRKLRQMGVCPLGFHWIKQPSGHRCAGGSHIVSDSELQSFS
;
A
#
# COMPACT_ATOMS: atom_id res chain seq x y z
N MET A 1 -32.06 14.20 -27.43
CA MET A 1 -30.58 14.29 -27.47
C MET A 1 -30.02 12.90 -27.20
N PRO A 2 -29.08 12.39 -27.99
CA PRO A 2 -28.49 11.07 -27.72
C PRO A 2 -27.60 11.13 -26.46
N PRO A 3 -27.59 10.06 -25.63
CA PRO A 3 -26.78 9.98 -24.42
C PRO A 3 -25.28 10.07 -24.77
N LYS A 4 -24.55 10.94 -24.04
CA LYS A 4 -23.18 11.36 -24.40
C LYS A 4 -22.08 10.51 -23.76
N THR A 5 -22.43 9.64 -22.81
CA THR A 5 -21.49 8.75 -22.12
C THR A 5 -22.00 7.31 -22.11
N VAL A 6 -21.09 6.35 -21.92
CA VAL A 6 -21.41 4.91 -21.82
C VAL A 6 -22.31 4.61 -20.62
N GLU A 7 -22.23 5.45 -19.58
CA GLU A 7 -23.09 5.41 -18.38
C GLU A 7 -24.47 6.01 -18.65
N ASP A 8 -24.58 7.02 -19.52
CA ASP A 8 -25.89 7.54 -19.96
C ASP A 8 -26.62 6.53 -20.86
N GLN A 9 -25.88 5.77 -21.68
CA GLN A 9 -26.42 4.66 -22.48
C GLN A 9 -26.95 3.51 -21.61
N PHE A 10 -26.35 3.31 -20.42
CA PHE A 10 -26.73 2.31 -19.42
C PHE A 10 -28.10 2.61 -18.79
N ILE A 11 -28.41 3.89 -18.52
CA ILE A 11 -29.69 4.31 -17.93
C ILE A 11 -30.83 4.20 -18.95
N VAL A 12 -30.57 4.53 -20.22
CA VAL A 12 -31.59 4.49 -21.28
C VAL A 12 -31.96 3.05 -21.67
N ALA A 13 -30.99 2.13 -21.74
CA ALA A 13 -31.24 0.72 -22.10
C ALA A 13 -32.00 -0.07 -21.01
N ALA A 14 -31.84 0.30 -19.73
CA ALA A 14 -32.59 -0.31 -18.63
C ALA A 14 -34.08 0.11 -18.63
N ALA A 15 -34.42 1.28 -19.20
CA ALA A 15 -35.77 1.83 -19.21
C ALA A 15 -36.65 1.30 -20.36
N THR A 16 -36.07 0.76 -21.43
CA THR A 16 -36.81 0.35 -22.64
C THR A 16 -37.12 -1.14 -22.73
N GLY A 17 -36.64 -1.97 -21.78
CA GLY A 17 -36.91 -3.42 -21.78
C GLY A 17 -36.19 -4.22 -22.87
N GLU A 18 -35.47 -3.56 -23.79
CA GLU A 18 -34.65 -4.19 -24.84
C GLU A 18 -33.18 -4.36 -24.40
N ALA A 19 -32.96 -4.73 -23.14
CA ALA A 19 -31.63 -5.05 -22.63
C ALA A 19 -31.20 -6.44 -23.12
N SER A 20 -30.83 -6.50 -24.40
CA SER A 20 -30.29 -7.63 -25.14
C SER A 20 -29.15 -8.33 -24.38
N GLY A 21 -28.97 -9.64 -24.61
CA GLY A 21 -27.96 -10.47 -23.94
C GLY A 21 -26.53 -9.89 -23.93
N GLN A 22 -26.21 -8.97 -24.85
CA GLN A 22 -24.97 -8.19 -24.85
C GLN A 22 -24.78 -7.31 -23.61
N LEU A 23 -25.83 -6.67 -23.09
CA LEU A 23 -25.71 -5.84 -21.89
C LEU A 23 -25.30 -6.67 -20.66
N ARG A 24 -25.84 -7.89 -20.53
CA ARG A 24 -25.48 -8.83 -19.46
C ARG A 24 -24.01 -9.25 -19.54
N VAL A 25 -23.50 -9.50 -20.74
CA VAL A 25 -22.08 -9.84 -20.98
C VAL A 25 -21.17 -8.68 -20.59
N HIS A 26 -21.51 -7.45 -20.94
CA HIS A 26 -20.73 -6.27 -20.57
C HIS A 26 -20.70 -6.01 -19.05
N ILE A 27 -21.85 -6.18 -18.36
CA ILE A 27 -21.93 -6.06 -16.90
C ILE A 27 -21.07 -7.11 -16.21
N TRP A 28 -21.16 -8.37 -16.66
CA TRP A 28 -20.38 -9.46 -16.08
C TRP A 28 -18.89 -9.26 -16.28
N ALA A 29 -18.46 -8.88 -17.49
CA ALA A 29 -17.06 -8.55 -17.77
C ALA A 29 -16.53 -7.37 -16.94
N ALA A 30 -17.39 -6.37 -16.63
CA ALA A 30 -17.03 -5.28 -15.73
C ALA A 30 -16.80 -5.78 -14.29
N LEU A 31 -17.72 -6.60 -13.77
CA LEU A 31 -17.61 -7.17 -12.44
C LEU A 31 -16.36 -8.07 -12.29
N GLU A 32 -15.99 -8.82 -13.32
CA GLU A 32 -14.75 -9.61 -13.31
C GLU A 32 -13.51 -8.73 -13.23
N ARG A 33 -13.46 -7.62 -13.99
CA ARG A 33 -12.37 -6.65 -13.89
C ARG A 33 -12.27 -6.04 -12.50
N ASP A 34 -13.40 -5.71 -11.88
CA ASP A 34 -13.42 -5.17 -10.52
C ASP A 34 -12.90 -6.19 -9.49
N LYS A 35 -13.30 -7.46 -9.62
CA LYS A 35 -12.79 -8.55 -8.77
C LYS A 35 -11.27 -8.71 -8.93
N LEU A 36 -10.77 -8.69 -10.16
CA LEU A 36 -9.33 -8.78 -10.44
C LEU A 36 -8.58 -7.59 -9.84
N HIS A 37 -9.13 -6.37 -9.97
CA HIS A 37 -8.52 -5.17 -9.41
C HIS A 37 -8.48 -5.19 -7.87
N VAL A 38 -9.55 -5.66 -7.21
CA VAL A 38 -9.56 -5.85 -5.75
C VAL A 38 -8.55 -6.92 -5.34
N ALA A 39 -8.51 -8.06 -6.03
CA ALA A 39 -7.56 -9.13 -5.76
C ALA A 39 -6.10 -8.65 -5.96
N GLU A 40 -5.83 -7.85 -6.98
CA GLU A 40 -4.51 -7.28 -7.22
C GLU A 40 -4.10 -6.31 -6.11
N LYS A 41 -4.98 -5.41 -5.70
CA LYS A 41 -4.74 -4.52 -4.54
C LYS A 41 -4.43 -5.32 -3.27
N GLN A 42 -5.21 -6.38 -3.02
CA GLN A 42 -4.96 -7.28 -1.88
C GLN A 42 -3.60 -7.97 -1.99
N ARG A 43 -3.25 -8.51 -3.15
CA ARG A 43 -1.94 -9.15 -3.37
C ARG A 43 -0.78 -8.19 -3.17
N ARG A 44 -0.85 -6.98 -3.73
CA ARG A 44 0.18 -5.94 -3.55
C ARG A 44 0.36 -5.57 -2.07
N TYR A 45 -0.74 -5.44 -1.33
CA TYR A 45 -0.69 -5.17 0.11
C TYR A 45 -0.05 -6.32 0.90
N HIS A 46 -0.40 -7.57 0.60
CA HIS A 46 0.24 -8.73 1.24
C HIS A 46 1.74 -8.81 0.90
N GLN A 47 2.12 -8.57 -0.35
CA GLN A 47 3.51 -8.51 -0.79
C GLN A 47 4.29 -7.44 -0.03
N LEU A 48 3.71 -6.24 0.13
CA LEU A 48 4.33 -5.16 0.90
C LEU A 48 4.60 -5.56 2.36
N ILE A 49 3.63 -6.23 3.00
CA ILE A 49 3.79 -6.73 4.38
C ILE A 49 4.89 -7.79 4.45
N GLN A 50 4.91 -8.72 3.50
CA GLN A 50 5.93 -9.78 3.43
C GLN A 50 7.32 -9.20 3.21
N CYS A 51 7.50 -8.34 2.20
CA CYS A 51 8.78 -7.69 1.92
C CYS A 51 9.29 -6.89 3.11
N GLN A 52 8.41 -6.17 3.84
CA GLN A 52 8.81 -5.48 5.05
C GLN A 52 9.28 -6.46 6.13
N ALA A 53 8.52 -7.52 6.40
CA ALA A 53 8.86 -8.51 7.43
C ALA A 53 10.18 -9.24 7.11
N ASP A 54 10.38 -9.63 5.85
CA ASP A 54 11.60 -10.30 5.39
C ASP A 54 12.82 -9.39 5.54
N LEU A 55 12.69 -8.10 5.17
CA LEU A 55 13.77 -7.14 5.31
C LEU A 55 14.10 -6.82 6.78
N GLU A 56 13.08 -6.71 7.64
CA GLU A 56 13.27 -6.53 9.09
C GLU A 56 13.97 -7.75 9.71
N LYS A 57 13.58 -8.96 9.31
CA LYS A 57 14.21 -10.20 9.75
C LYS A 57 15.67 -10.27 9.29
N ALA A 58 15.94 -10.05 8.01
CA ALA A 58 17.29 -10.04 7.46
C ALA A 58 18.17 -8.96 8.11
N SER A 59 17.59 -7.80 8.46
CA SER A 59 18.32 -6.74 9.18
C SER A 59 18.71 -7.17 10.60
N LYS A 60 17.83 -7.88 11.31
CA LYS A 60 18.13 -8.41 12.65
C LYS A 60 19.19 -9.49 12.60
N GLU A 61 19.04 -10.48 11.73
CA GLU A 61 20.00 -11.56 11.55
C GLU A 61 21.38 -11.03 11.15
N ASN A 62 21.44 -10.04 10.27
CA ASN A 62 22.70 -9.38 9.91
C ASN A 62 23.30 -8.60 11.09
N GLY A 63 22.47 -7.95 11.92
CA GLY A 63 22.93 -7.25 13.13
C GLY A 63 23.56 -8.22 14.14
N GLU A 64 22.85 -9.31 14.45
CA GLU A 64 23.31 -10.37 15.35
C GLU A 64 24.59 -11.06 14.84
N PHE A 65 24.71 -11.26 13.52
CA PHE A 65 25.92 -11.83 12.92
C PHE A 65 27.13 -10.88 13.03
N VAL A 66 26.93 -9.58 12.80
CA VAL A 66 27.99 -8.56 12.93
C VAL A 66 28.42 -8.44 14.39
N GLU A 67 27.47 -8.36 15.33
CA GLU A 67 27.75 -8.26 16.76
C GLU A 67 28.53 -9.47 17.26
N ARG A 68 28.12 -10.69 16.87
CA ARG A 68 28.86 -11.92 17.19
C ARG A 68 30.28 -11.90 16.63
N GLY A 69 30.47 -11.52 15.36
CA GLY A 69 31.79 -11.44 14.75
C GLY A 69 32.69 -10.34 15.34
N GLU A 70 32.11 -9.28 15.92
CA GLU A 70 32.83 -8.25 16.65
C GLU A 70 33.30 -8.75 18.03
N VAL A 71 32.44 -9.49 18.75
CA VAL A 71 32.81 -10.15 20.01
C VAL A 71 33.95 -11.16 19.78
N ASP A 72 33.80 -12.05 18.79
CA ASP A 72 34.84 -13.04 18.45
C ASP A 72 36.17 -12.37 18.05
N ARG A 73 36.12 -11.21 17.37
CA ARG A 73 37.32 -10.46 16.99
C ARG A 73 37.98 -9.77 18.18
N MET A 74 37.19 -9.25 19.13
CA MET A 74 37.70 -8.59 20.34
C MET A 74 38.34 -9.60 21.31
N GLU A 75 37.88 -10.85 21.32
CA GLU A 75 38.49 -11.94 22.11
C GLU A 75 39.84 -12.42 21.55
N MET A 76 40.13 -12.18 20.27
CA MET A 76 41.34 -12.67 19.58
C MET A 76 42.46 -11.63 19.43
N ASP A 77 42.26 -10.39 19.91
CA ASP A 77 43.26 -9.31 19.82
C ASP A 77 44.23 -9.38 21.02
N ASP A 78 45.24 -10.25 20.93
CA ASP A 78 46.27 -10.47 21.95
C ASP A 78 47.49 -9.52 21.84
N GLY A 79 47.25 -8.22 21.62
CA GLY A 79 48.24 -7.19 21.99
C GLY A 79 49.61 -7.25 21.29
N SER A 80 49.65 -7.46 19.97
CA SER A 80 50.89 -7.38 19.19
C SER A 80 51.10 -5.97 18.60
N GLU A 81 52.06 -5.21 19.15
CA GLU A 81 52.52 -3.91 18.64
C GLU A 81 53.18 -4.07 17.27
N ASN A 82 52.61 -3.44 16.24
CA ASN A 82 53.09 -3.52 14.87
C ASN A 82 53.61 -2.16 14.38
N THR A 83 54.78 -2.20 13.74
CA THR A 83 55.58 -1.05 13.27
C THR A 83 54.80 -0.07 12.38
N ASP A 84 55.13 1.22 12.51
CA ASP A 84 54.35 2.39 12.07
C ASP A 84 53.80 2.36 10.63
N ASP A 85 54.54 1.86 9.64
CA ASP A 85 54.14 1.95 8.22
C ASP A 85 53.08 0.89 7.82
N LYS A 86 53.11 -0.30 8.44
CA LYS A 86 52.06 -1.34 8.27
C LYS A 86 50.78 -0.99 9.03
N GLY A 87 50.92 -0.27 10.14
CA GLY A 87 49.78 0.21 10.95
C GLY A 87 48.88 1.18 10.19
N ASP A 88 49.45 2.02 9.33
CA ASP A 88 48.70 3.02 8.58
C ASP A 88 47.84 2.45 7.44
N GLU A 89 48.35 1.47 6.70
CA GLU A 89 47.56 0.79 5.66
C GLU A 89 46.44 -0.06 6.27
N GLU A 90 46.73 -0.75 7.38
CA GLU A 90 45.72 -1.48 8.13
C GLU A 90 44.66 -0.56 8.75
N ARG A 91 45.05 0.60 9.29
CA ARG A 91 44.13 1.65 9.77
C ARG A 91 43.21 2.14 8.65
N ARG A 92 43.76 2.42 7.47
CA ARG A 92 42.96 2.81 6.27
C ARG A 92 42.01 1.69 5.83
N ARG A 93 42.42 0.43 5.89
CA ARG A 93 41.55 -0.73 5.58
C ARG A 93 40.38 -0.83 6.57
N ARG A 94 40.66 -0.75 7.88
CA ARG A 94 39.65 -0.79 8.95
C ARG A 94 38.66 0.37 8.83
N GLU A 95 39.15 1.58 8.52
CA GLU A 95 38.33 2.76 8.26
C GLU A 95 37.38 2.54 7.09
N ARG A 96 37.89 2.05 5.95
CA ARG A 96 37.06 1.74 4.76
C ARG A 96 35.99 0.70 5.07
N GLU A 97 36.32 -0.33 5.84
CA GLU A 97 35.38 -1.37 6.27
C GLU A 97 34.29 -0.80 7.19
N ARG A 98 34.64 0.12 8.12
CA ARG A 98 33.66 0.81 8.98
C ARG A 98 32.72 1.67 8.16
N VAL A 99 33.26 2.49 7.25
CA VAL A 99 32.46 3.37 6.37
C VAL A 99 31.54 2.54 5.48
N ALA A 100 32.03 1.44 4.89
CA ALA A 100 31.22 0.56 4.06
C ALA A 100 30.06 -0.08 4.85
N ARG A 101 30.32 -0.55 6.08
CA ARG A 101 29.28 -1.08 6.98
C ARG A 101 28.21 -0.05 7.30
N GLU A 102 28.60 1.16 7.65
CA GLU A 102 27.67 2.24 7.97
C GLU A 102 26.83 2.66 6.77
N VAL A 103 27.42 2.74 5.57
CA VAL A 103 26.68 3.02 4.33
C VAL A 103 25.64 1.92 4.04
N LEU A 104 25.99 0.65 4.20
CA LEU A 104 25.06 -0.46 4.03
C LEU A 104 23.96 -0.48 5.09
N ARG A 105 24.28 -0.09 6.33
CA ARG A 105 23.28 0.06 7.41
C ARG A 105 22.26 1.14 7.07
N ARG A 106 22.73 2.34 6.69
CA ARG A 106 21.84 3.46 6.31
C ARG A 106 20.95 3.13 5.13
N LYS A 107 21.49 2.52 4.08
CA LYS A 107 20.68 2.09 2.91
C LYS A 107 19.56 1.12 3.31
N ARG A 108 19.83 0.20 4.25
CA ARG A 108 18.82 -0.74 4.76
C ARG A 108 17.76 -0.03 5.60
N GLU A 109 18.18 0.88 6.48
CA GLU A 109 17.26 1.69 7.30
C GLU A 109 16.36 2.57 6.44
N GLU A 110 16.89 3.19 5.38
CA GLU A 110 16.13 3.98 4.40
C GLU A 110 15.08 3.14 3.67
N MET A 111 15.46 1.95 3.21
CA MET A 111 14.54 1.03 2.53
C MET A 111 13.41 0.58 3.47
N LEU A 112 13.72 0.25 4.72
CA LEU A 112 12.72 -0.08 5.74
C LEU A 112 11.79 1.10 6.05
N ALA A 113 12.34 2.31 6.14
CA ALA A 113 11.54 3.52 6.36
C ALA A 113 10.59 3.78 5.19
N GLN A 114 11.04 3.56 3.95
CA GLN A 114 10.20 3.69 2.75
C GLN A 114 9.03 2.69 2.76
N LEU A 115 9.30 1.40 3.02
CA LEU A 115 8.26 0.37 3.10
C LEU A 115 7.23 0.66 4.22
N ARG A 116 7.70 1.14 5.38
CA ARG A 116 6.82 1.55 6.48
C ARG A 116 5.91 2.71 6.10
N ARG A 117 6.43 3.71 5.38
CA ARG A 117 5.65 4.85 4.88
C ARG A 117 4.58 4.39 3.89
N GLU A 118 4.96 3.57 2.92
CA GLU A 118 4.03 3.02 1.92
C GLU A 118 2.91 2.20 2.58
N LYS A 119 3.27 1.34 3.55
CA LYS A 119 2.29 0.55 4.30
C LYS A 119 1.33 1.44 5.10
N ALA A 120 1.85 2.47 5.77
CA ALA A 120 1.04 3.40 6.54
C ALA A 120 0.07 4.19 5.65
N GLU A 121 0.50 4.58 4.45
CA GLU A 121 -0.37 5.23 3.46
C GLU A 121 -1.49 4.30 2.98
N LYS A 122 -1.15 3.07 2.59
CA LYS A 122 -2.14 2.06 2.17
C LYS A 122 -3.15 1.73 3.28
N GLU A 123 -2.69 1.64 4.53
CA GLU A 123 -3.57 1.42 5.67
C GLU A 123 -4.50 2.62 5.90
N ARG A 124 -4.00 3.85 5.80
CA ARG A 124 -4.82 5.06 5.89
C ARG A 124 -5.91 5.09 4.81
N GLU A 125 -5.59 4.73 3.57
CA GLU A 125 -6.58 4.61 2.48
C GLU A 125 -7.67 3.58 2.83
N ARG A 126 -7.27 2.40 3.30
CA ARG A 126 -8.19 1.33 3.69
C ARG A 126 -9.09 1.73 4.85
N GLN A 127 -8.54 2.41 5.86
CA GLN A 127 -9.32 2.90 7.01
C GLN A 127 -10.33 3.97 6.57
N LYS A 128 -9.96 4.88 5.68
CA LYS A 128 -10.90 5.86 5.09
C LYS A 128 -12.04 5.16 4.35
N GLU A 129 -11.73 4.17 3.52
CA GLU A 129 -12.75 3.42 2.79
C GLU A 129 -13.69 2.66 3.74
N LEU A 130 -13.15 2.00 4.76
CA LEU A 130 -13.94 1.31 5.78
C LEU A 130 -14.86 2.27 6.56
N GLN A 131 -14.35 3.45 6.91
CA GLN A 131 -15.14 4.49 7.57
C GLN A 131 -16.26 4.98 6.67
N SER A 132 -15.96 5.32 5.40
CA SER A 132 -16.98 5.72 4.42
C SER A 132 -18.07 4.65 4.27
N GLN A 133 -17.68 3.38 4.13
CA GLN A 133 -18.66 2.28 4.04
C GLN A 133 -19.50 2.13 5.32
N ARG A 134 -18.91 2.29 6.51
CA ARG A 134 -19.64 2.24 7.78
C ARG A 134 -20.68 3.35 7.85
N LYS A 135 -20.31 4.56 7.48
CA LYS A 135 -21.21 5.72 7.50
C LYS A 135 -22.33 5.62 6.47
N LEU A 136 -22.05 5.10 5.28
CA LEU A 136 -23.09 4.81 4.28
C LEU A 136 -24.07 3.75 4.80
N ARG A 137 -23.60 2.73 5.51
CA ARG A 137 -24.49 1.75 6.15
C ARG A 137 -25.37 2.38 7.22
N GLN A 138 -24.85 3.32 8.00
CA GLN A 138 -25.62 4.06 9.01
C GLN A 138 -26.63 5.03 8.38
N MET A 139 -26.23 5.74 7.32
CA MET A 139 -27.09 6.63 6.55
C MET A 139 -28.21 5.86 5.83
N GLY A 140 -27.99 4.57 5.55
CA GLY A 140 -28.93 3.73 4.83
C GLY A 140 -28.96 4.07 3.34
N VAL A 141 -30.10 3.83 2.71
CA VAL A 141 -30.34 4.21 1.31
C VAL A 141 -30.64 5.70 1.20
N CYS A 142 -30.50 6.25 0.00
CA CYS A 142 -30.97 7.59 -0.33
C CYS A 142 -32.47 7.74 0.04
N PRO A 143 -32.97 8.97 0.33
CA PRO A 143 -34.38 9.21 0.66
C PRO A 143 -35.41 8.62 -0.33
N LEU A 144 -35.00 8.40 -1.58
CA LEU A 144 -35.82 7.79 -2.64
C LEU A 144 -35.66 6.25 -2.72
N GLY A 145 -35.01 5.61 -1.75
CA GLY A 145 -34.79 4.16 -1.69
C GLY A 145 -33.60 3.63 -2.51
N PHE A 146 -32.80 4.50 -3.13
CA PHE A 146 -31.68 4.08 -3.98
C PHE A 146 -30.38 3.85 -3.21
N HIS A 147 -29.62 2.85 -3.63
CA HIS A 147 -28.31 2.53 -3.06
C HIS A 147 -27.26 3.57 -3.45
N TRP A 148 -26.24 3.73 -2.60
CA TRP A 148 -25.10 4.60 -2.86
C TRP A 148 -24.04 3.89 -3.70
N ILE A 149 -23.51 4.59 -4.70
CA ILE A 149 -22.48 4.12 -5.62
C ILE A 149 -21.24 5.00 -5.43
N LYS A 150 -20.06 4.41 -5.21
CA LYS A 150 -18.81 5.17 -5.05
C LYS A 150 -18.49 5.93 -6.35
N GLN A 151 -18.05 7.16 -6.18
CA GLN A 151 -17.53 8.06 -7.21
C GLN A 151 -16.14 8.58 -6.79
N PRO A 152 -15.33 9.13 -7.71
CA PRO A 152 -13.98 9.61 -7.37
C PRO A 152 -13.92 10.59 -6.19
N SER A 153 -14.94 11.45 -6.01
CA SER A 153 -14.99 12.50 -4.98
C SER A 153 -16.15 12.36 -3.99
N GLY A 154 -16.82 11.20 -3.95
CA GLY A 154 -17.98 11.01 -3.08
C GLY A 154 -18.78 9.75 -3.43
N HIS A 155 -20.08 9.82 -3.20
CA HIS A 155 -21.04 8.78 -3.52
C HIS A 155 -22.26 9.39 -4.20
N ARG A 156 -22.78 8.71 -5.21
CA ARG A 156 -24.00 9.10 -5.94
C ARG A 156 -25.06 8.02 -5.74
N CYS A 157 -26.31 8.39 -5.54
CA CYS A 157 -27.37 7.39 -5.46
C CYS A 157 -27.65 6.77 -6.84
N ALA A 158 -28.13 5.53 -6.89
CA ALA A 158 -28.42 4.84 -8.15
C ALA A 158 -29.48 5.56 -9.02
N GLY A 159 -30.39 6.32 -8.40
CA GLY A 159 -31.35 7.18 -9.11
C GLY A 159 -30.73 8.48 -9.65
N GLY A 160 -29.52 8.81 -9.21
CA GLY A 160 -28.69 9.86 -9.77
C GLY A 160 -28.94 11.29 -9.32
N SER A 161 -30.01 11.53 -8.56
CA SER A 161 -30.41 12.86 -8.09
C SER A 161 -29.72 13.31 -6.80
N HIS A 162 -29.14 12.39 -6.04
CA HIS A 162 -28.51 12.70 -4.76
C HIS A 162 -27.03 12.32 -4.77
N ILE A 163 -26.20 13.20 -4.23
CA ILE A 163 -24.75 13.06 -4.10
C ILE A 163 -24.39 13.35 -2.65
N VAL A 164 -23.45 12.59 -2.11
CA VAL A 164 -22.81 12.84 -0.83
C VAL A 164 -21.31 12.90 -1.08
N SER A 165 -20.71 14.06 -0.87
CA SER A 165 -19.26 14.23 -1.00
C SER A 165 -18.52 13.45 0.08
N ASP A 166 -17.24 13.13 -0.17
CA ASP A 166 -16.42 12.47 0.84
C ASP A 166 -16.26 13.35 2.10
N SER A 167 -16.34 14.68 1.99
CA SER A 167 -16.32 15.62 3.11
C SER A 167 -17.62 15.58 3.94
N GLU A 168 -18.78 15.61 3.30
CA GLU A 168 -20.07 15.48 3.99
C GLU A 168 -20.18 14.13 4.70
N LEU A 169 -19.71 13.07 4.06
CA LEU A 169 -19.66 11.75 4.68
C LEU A 169 -18.70 11.73 5.88
N GLN A 170 -17.58 12.47 5.84
CA GLN A 170 -16.67 12.58 6.99
C GLN A 170 -17.29 13.35 8.17
N SER A 171 -18.17 14.32 7.92
CA SER A 171 -18.88 15.07 8.97
C SER A 171 -20.10 14.33 9.54
N PHE A 172 -20.61 13.32 8.83
CA PHE A 172 -21.72 12.49 9.29
C PHE A 172 -21.30 11.65 10.52
N SER A 173 -22.01 11.83 11.65
CA SER A 173 -21.76 11.18 12.94
C SER A 173 -22.71 10.03 13.21
#